data_AF-A0A6N6RDF2-F1
#
_entry.id   AF-A0A6N6RDF2-F1
#
_cell.length_a   1.000
_cell.length_b   1.000
_cell.length_c   1.000
_cell.angle_alpha   90.00
_cell.angle_beta   90.00
_cell.angle_gamma   90.00
#
_symmetry.space_group_name_H-M   'P 1'
#
loop_
_entity.id
_entity.type
_entity.pdbx_description
1 polymer ?
#
loop_
_entity_poly.entity_id
_entity_poly.type
_entity_poly.pdbx_seq_one_letter_code
_entity_poly.pdbx_strand_id
1 'polypeptide(L)'
;MKSRINKSELITYSVLSLVPLINLVLGVILVVKYFRTNTSGLLVGVLNISMGIVCVLGFQFYMSTTSLFRDADNKLTQTQLNLLVKEIEFYKSLNGHYPSSLSQLDLEGSLVTIYEVYKSKLGSNRIEFYYEINEDGFYLFSRGFDGIEYTLDDVLPSYDTSNSIGYRLTSYHREIKKKHSDSISRH
;
A
#
# COMPACT_ATOMS: atom_id res chain seq x y z
N MET A 1 -26.91 28.44 29.84
CA MET A 1 -27.10 27.24 30.68
C MET A 1 -25.89 26.32 30.48
N LYS A 2 -25.01 26.12 31.48
CA LYS A 2 -23.88 25.19 31.35
C LYS A 2 -24.42 23.76 31.36
N SER A 3 -24.43 23.07 30.21
CA SER A 3 -24.85 21.66 30.19
C SER A 3 -23.78 20.81 30.87
N ARG A 4 -24.09 20.33 32.07
CA ARG A 4 -23.26 19.34 32.76
C ARG A 4 -23.52 17.97 32.14
N ILE A 5 -22.46 17.23 31.85
CA ILE A 5 -22.57 15.80 31.51
C ILE A 5 -23.15 15.06 32.72
N ASN A 6 -24.15 14.22 32.47
CA ASN A 6 -24.68 13.32 33.49
C ASN A 6 -23.82 12.06 33.60
N LYS A 7 -23.75 11.47 34.81
CA LYS A 7 -22.97 10.23 35.05
C LYS A 7 -23.39 9.07 34.13
N SER A 8 -24.68 8.94 33.85
CA SER A 8 -25.21 7.90 32.95
C SER A 8 -24.70 8.08 31.52
N GLU A 9 -24.75 9.31 30.99
CA GLU A 9 -24.23 9.64 29.66
C GLU A 9 -22.73 9.33 29.56
N LEU A 10 -21.97 9.65 30.62
CA LEU A 10 -20.54 9.37 30.71
C LEU A 10 -20.25 7.87 30.57
N ILE A 11 -21.01 7.02 31.28
CA ILE A 11 -20.88 5.55 31.20
C ILE A 11 -21.27 5.04 29.81
N THR A 12 -22.39 5.52 29.25
CA THR A 12 -22.83 5.10 27.91
C THR A 12 -21.81 5.43 26.84
N TYR A 13 -21.25 6.65 26.84
CA TYR A 13 -20.21 7.02 25.88
C TYR A 13 -18.94 6.19 26.05
N SER A 14 -18.58 5.84 27.29
CA SER A 14 -17.39 5.03 27.60
C SER A 14 -17.53 3.58 27.08
N VAL A 15 -18.74 3.02 27.10
CA VAL A 15 -18.99 1.67 26.57
C VAL A 15 -19.02 1.69 25.04
N LEU A 16 -19.66 2.69 24.43
CA LEU A 16 -19.74 2.81 22.97
C LEU A 16 -18.37 3.12 22.33
N SER A 17 -17.46 3.76 23.07
CA SER A 17 -16.08 4.02 22.63
C SER A 17 -15.20 2.77 22.55
N LEU A 18 -15.68 1.59 22.94
CA LEU A 18 -14.92 0.34 22.80
C LEU A 18 -14.74 -0.10 21.34
N VAL A 19 -15.59 0.38 20.42
CA VAL A 19 -15.43 0.15 18.98
C VAL A 19 -14.59 1.29 18.40
N PRO A 20 -13.37 1.05 17.89
CA PRO A 20 -12.40 2.12 17.55
C PRO A 20 -12.91 3.19 16.58
N LEU A 21 -13.69 2.80 15.56
CA LEU A 21 -14.28 3.73 14.60
C LEU A 21 -15.40 4.58 15.21
N ILE A 22 -16.26 3.96 16.02
CA ILE A 22 -17.33 4.66 16.75
C ILE A 22 -16.71 5.63 17.77
N ASN A 23 -15.60 5.22 18.38
CA ASN A 23 -14.85 6.01 19.34
C ASN A 23 -14.42 7.37 18.76
N LEU A 24 -13.87 7.38 17.55
CA LEU A 24 -13.39 8.59 16.89
C LEU A 24 -14.54 9.55 16.58
N VAL A 25 -15.67 9.04 16.05
CA VAL A 25 -16.88 9.83 15.76
C VAL A 25 -17.47 10.42 17.05
N LEU A 26 -17.62 9.61 18.10
CA LEU A 26 -18.12 10.07 19.39
C LEU A 26 -17.21 11.12 20.02
N GLY A 27 -15.89 10.96 19.90
CA GLY A 27 -14.90 11.92 20.36
C GLY A 27 -15.11 13.30 19.72
N VAL A 28 -15.27 13.35 18.39
CA VAL A 28 -15.55 14.61 17.67
C VAL A 28 -16.86 15.25 18.14
N ILE A 29 -17.94 14.47 18.27
CA ILE A 29 -19.24 14.96 18.75
C ILE A 29 -19.11 15.60 20.14
N LEU A 30 -18.39 14.94 21.07
CA LEU A 30 -18.18 15.43 22.43
C LEU A 30 -17.33 16.70 22.46
N VAL A 31 -16.26 16.77 21.67
CA VAL A 31 -15.43 17.98 21.56
C VAL A 31 -16.29 19.16 21.09
N VAL A 32 -17.05 19.01 20.01
CA VAL A 32 -17.91 20.08 19.48
C VAL A 32 -18.97 20.51 20.50
N LYS A 33 -19.65 19.54 21.13
CA LYS A 33 -20.72 19.81 22.11
C LYS A 33 -20.19 20.53 23.36
N TYR A 34 -18.99 20.19 23.82
CA TYR A 34 -18.48 20.65 25.12
C TYR A 34 -17.35 21.69 25.06
N PHE A 35 -16.92 22.10 23.86
CA PHE A 35 -15.80 23.01 23.62
C PHE A 35 -15.77 24.26 24.51
N ARG A 36 -16.93 24.86 24.81
CA ARG A 36 -17.03 26.09 25.63
C ARG A 36 -17.88 25.94 26.90
N THR A 37 -18.41 24.74 27.15
CA THR A 37 -19.44 24.56 28.19
C THR A 37 -18.92 23.74 29.37
N ASN A 38 -18.12 22.70 29.11
CA ASN A 38 -17.72 21.72 30.12
C ASN A 38 -16.34 21.10 29.81
N THR A 39 -15.37 21.34 30.68
CA THR A 39 -13.99 20.82 30.53
C THR A 39 -13.92 19.30 30.65
N SER A 40 -14.77 18.66 31.47
CA SER A 40 -14.78 17.19 31.61
C SER A 40 -15.30 16.50 30.35
N GLY A 41 -16.35 17.04 29.72
CA GLY A 41 -16.87 16.49 28.46
C GLY A 41 -15.90 16.69 27.31
N LEU A 42 -15.22 17.84 27.27
CA LEU A 42 -14.15 18.11 26.33
C LEU A 42 -12.99 17.13 26.51
N LEU A 43 -12.57 16.85 27.75
CA LEU A 43 -11.50 15.90 28.06
C LEU A 43 -11.83 14.49 27.55
N VAL A 44 -13.04 14.00 27.82
CA VAL A 44 -13.50 12.68 27.34
C VAL A 44 -13.51 12.64 25.81
N GLY A 45 -13.96 13.72 25.15
CA GLY A 45 -13.93 13.84 23.70
C GLY A 45 -12.52 13.74 23.12
N VAL A 46 -11.56 14.48 23.70
CA VAL A 46 -10.15 14.46 23.27
C VAL A 46 -9.53 13.08 23.50
N LEU A 47 -9.79 12.44 24.66
CA LEU A 47 -9.28 11.10 24.94
C LEU A 47 -9.80 10.06 23.95
N ASN A 48 -11.07 10.14 23.58
CA ASN A 48 -11.68 9.26 22.57
C ASN A 48 -11.05 9.43 21.19
N ILE A 49 -10.81 10.67 20.75
CA ILE A 49 -10.10 10.95 19.50
C ILE A 49 -8.67 10.39 19.54
N SER A 50 -7.91 10.71 20.59
CA SER A 50 -6.53 10.26 20.75
C SER A 50 -6.42 8.74 20.77
N MET A 51 -7.29 8.05 21.51
CA MET A 51 -7.33 6.58 21.54
C MET A 51 -7.72 6.01 20.17
N GLY A 52 -8.71 6.60 19.49
CA GLY A 52 -9.09 6.21 18.13
C GLY A 52 -7.93 6.31 17.14
N ILE A 53 -7.17 7.41 17.18
CA ILE A 53 -5.97 7.60 16.35
C ILE A 53 -4.91 6.54 16.67
N VAL A 54 -4.62 6.31 17.96
CA VAL A 54 -3.65 5.28 18.39
C VAL A 54 -4.06 3.89 17.93
N CYS A 55 -5.34 3.54 18.03
CA CYS A 55 -5.85 2.25 17.53
C CYS A 55 -5.73 2.12 16.01
N VAL A 56 -6.05 3.16 15.23
CA VAL A 56 -5.92 3.13 13.77
C VAL A 56 -4.46 3.00 13.35
N LEU A 57 -3.56 3.81 13.93
CA LEU A 57 -2.13 3.74 13.63
C LEU A 57 -1.52 2.40 14.09
N GLY A 58 -1.91 1.92 15.27
CA GLY A 58 -1.46 0.63 15.80
C GLY A 58 -1.95 -0.54 14.95
N PHE A 59 -3.19 -0.50 14.46
CA PHE A 59 -3.71 -1.48 13.51
C PHE A 59 -2.93 -1.43 12.19
N GLN A 60 -2.71 -0.24 11.62
CA GLN A 60 -1.92 -0.10 10.40
C GLN A 60 -0.49 -0.65 10.58
N PHE A 61 0.16 -0.37 11.71
CA PHE A 61 1.47 -0.91 12.05
C PHE A 61 1.44 -2.45 12.18
N TYR A 62 0.43 -3.00 12.86
CA TYR A 62 0.25 -4.45 12.99
C TYR A 62 0.05 -5.12 11.63
N MET A 63 -0.77 -4.54 10.77
CA MET A 63 -1.00 -5.02 9.40
C MET A 63 0.32 -5.00 8.61
N SER A 64 1.12 -3.94 8.75
CA SER A 64 2.40 -3.82 8.03
C SER A 64 3.50 -4.78 8.51
N THR A 65 3.42 -5.27 9.75
CA THR A 65 4.44 -6.17 10.32
C THR A 65 4.07 -7.65 10.17
N THR A 66 2.79 -7.95 9.90
CA THR A 66 2.31 -9.32 9.80
C THR A 66 2.56 -9.89 8.39
N SER A 67 3.19 -11.06 8.30
CA SER A 67 3.52 -11.71 7.02
C SER A 67 2.30 -11.98 6.15
N LEU A 68 1.15 -12.32 6.74
CA LEU A 68 -0.10 -12.57 6.01
C LEU A 68 -0.53 -11.40 5.13
N PHE A 69 -0.47 -10.18 5.65
CA PHE A 69 -0.87 -8.99 4.90
C PHE A 69 0.19 -8.60 3.88
N ARG A 70 1.47 -8.72 4.24
CA ARG A 70 2.56 -8.54 3.28
C ARG A 70 2.46 -9.52 2.10
N ASP A 71 2.12 -10.78 2.34
CA ASP A 71 1.95 -11.78 1.28
C ASP A 71 0.73 -11.47 0.39
N ALA A 72 -0.35 -10.96 0.98
CA ALA A 72 -1.53 -10.52 0.23
C ALA A 72 -1.20 -9.31 -0.66
N ASP A 73 -0.49 -8.31 -0.12
CA ASP A 73 -0.04 -7.16 -0.88
C ASP A 73 0.95 -7.57 -1.98
N ASN A 74 1.86 -8.52 -1.71
CA ASN A 74 2.80 -9.06 -2.71
C ASN A 74 2.05 -9.72 -3.88
N LYS A 75 1.00 -10.49 -3.59
CA LYS A 75 0.16 -11.10 -4.63
C LYS A 75 -0.60 -10.08 -5.45
N LEU A 76 -1.15 -9.05 -4.80
CA LEU A 76 -1.84 -7.96 -5.47
C LEU A 76 -0.87 -7.19 -6.39
N THR A 77 0.30 -6.84 -5.87
CA THR A 77 1.36 -6.15 -6.59
C THR A 77 1.83 -6.97 -7.79
N GLN A 78 2.11 -8.27 -7.61
CA GLN A 78 2.49 -9.14 -8.71
C GLN A 78 1.39 -9.23 -9.79
N THR A 79 0.12 -9.22 -9.39
CA THR A 79 -1.01 -9.19 -10.35
C THR A 79 -1.01 -7.90 -11.17
N GLN A 80 -0.80 -6.75 -10.52
CA GLN A 80 -0.71 -5.45 -11.21
C GLN A 80 0.48 -5.39 -12.17
N LEU A 81 1.65 -5.83 -11.71
CA LEU A 81 2.86 -5.95 -12.53
C LEU A 81 2.64 -6.83 -13.76
N ASN A 82 1.95 -7.96 -13.59
CA ASN A 82 1.64 -8.85 -14.71
C ASN A 82 0.72 -8.19 -15.74
N LEU A 83 -0.29 -7.46 -15.30
CA LEU A 83 -1.16 -6.73 -16.22
C LEU A 83 -0.38 -5.61 -16.94
N LEU A 84 0.50 -4.92 -16.21
CA LEU A 84 1.32 -3.86 -16.78
C LEU A 84 2.29 -4.37 -17.84
N VAL A 85 2.88 -5.56 -17.66
CA VAL A 85 3.66 -6.23 -18.72
C VAL A 85 2.82 -6.39 -19.99
N LYS A 86 1.55 -6.79 -19.89
CA LYS A 86 0.67 -6.95 -21.06
C LYS A 86 0.44 -5.62 -21.77
N GLU A 87 0.17 -4.55 -21.02
CA GLU A 87 -0.03 -3.21 -21.59
C GLU A 87 1.23 -2.68 -22.28
N ILE A 88 2.40 -2.91 -21.70
CA ILE A 88 3.69 -2.54 -22.30
C ILE A 88 3.94 -3.30 -23.62
N GLU A 89 3.68 -4.61 -23.65
CA GLU A 89 3.80 -5.39 -24.89
C GLU A 89 2.77 -4.98 -25.94
N PHE A 90 1.53 -4.70 -25.52
CA PHE A 90 0.49 -4.22 -26.40
C PHE A 90 0.85 -2.85 -27.00
N TYR A 91 1.35 -1.92 -26.18
CA TYR A 91 1.87 -0.64 -26.64
C TYR A 91 2.95 -0.82 -27.71
N LYS A 92 3.92 -1.71 -27.48
CA LYS A 92 4.97 -2.01 -28.48
C LYS A 92 4.39 -2.57 -29.76
N SER A 93 3.38 -3.44 -29.68
CA SER A 93 2.73 -4.01 -30.87
C SER A 93 2.10 -2.92 -31.75
N LEU A 94 1.54 -1.88 -31.14
CA LEU A 94 0.92 -0.76 -31.86
C LEU A 94 1.92 0.28 -32.38
N ASN A 95 2.94 0.61 -31.59
CA ASN A 95 3.85 1.73 -31.86
C ASN A 95 5.21 1.30 -32.44
N GLY A 96 5.50 -0.01 -32.46
CA GLY A 96 6.78 -0.57 -32.91
C GLY A 96 7.93 -0.45 -31.91
N HIS A 97 7.74 0.25 -30.79
CA HIS A 97 8.74 0.43 -29.73
C HIS A 97 8.11 0.39 -28.34
N TYR A 98 8.92 0.08 -27.32
CA TYR A 98 8.48 0.16 -25.92
C TYR A 98 8.22 1.62 -25.49
N PRO A 99 7.27 1.87 -24.56
CA PRO A 99 6.97 3.22 -24.07
C PRO A 99 8.15 3.76 -23.27
N SER A 100 8.57 5.02 -23.49
CA SER A 100 9.70 5.61 -22.76
C SER A 100 9.43 5.82 -21.27
N SER A 101 8.15 5.88 -20.87
CA SER A 101 7.70 5.88 -19.48
C SER A 101 6.35 5.18 -19.37
N LEU A 102 6.02 4.69 -18.17
CA LEU A 102 4.73 4.04 -17.91
C LEU A 102 3.55 4.98 -18.14
N SER A 103 3.74 6.29 -17.97
CA SER A 103 2.72 7.30 -18.20
C SER A 103 2.30 7.45 -19.67
N GLN A 104 3.01 6.83 -20.63
CA GLN A 104 2.61 6.76 -22.04
C GLN A 104 1.58 5.65 -22.33
N LEU A 105 1.35 4.76 -21.38
CA LEU A 105 0.34 3.72 -21.53
C LEU A 105 -1.06 4.33 -21.47
N ASP A 106 -1.90 3.99 -22.46
CA ASP A 106 -3.32 4.31 -22.40
C ASP A 106 -4.02 3.31 -21.48
N LEU A 107 -4.25 3.73 -20.25
CA LEU A 107 -4.89 2.91 -19.22
C LEU A 107 -6.35 3.32 -18.99
N GLU A 108 -6.94 4.12 -19.89
CA GLU A 108 -8.31 4.58 -19.73
C GLU A 108 -9.29 3.40 -19.76
N GLY A 109 -10.07 3.24 -18.68
CA GLY A 109 -10.99 2.11 -18.51
C GLY A 109 -10.33 0.79 -18.09
N SER A 110 -9.01 0.76 -17.90
CA SER A 110 -8.28 -0.41 -17.39
C SER A 110 -8.27 -0.45 -15.85
N LEU A 111 -8.24 -1.66 -15.28
CA LEU A 111 -8.03 -1.88 -13.84
C LEU A 111 -6.54 -1.84 -13.44
N VAL A 112 -5.67 -1.53 -14.41
CA VAL A 112 -4.22 -1.47 -14.25
C VAL A 112 -3.80 -0.10 -13.74
N THR A 113 -2.86 -0.09 -12.80
CA THR A 113 -2.21 1.13 -12.31
C THR A 113 -0.71 1.07 -12.59
N ILE A 114 -0.10 2.22 -12.86
CA ILE A 114 1.36 2.37 -12.94
C ILE A 114 1.99 2.61 -11.56
N TYR A 115 1.17 2.80 -10.53
CA TYR A 115 1.61 3.23 -9.20
C TYR A 115 1.75 2.08 -8.20
N GLU A 116 2.78 2.18 -7.37
CA GLU A 116 3.13 1.27 -6.28
C GLU A 116 2.01 1.14 -5.23
N VAL A 117 1.82 -0.08 -4.71
CA VAL A 117 0.86 -0.37 -3.64
C VAL A 117 1.42 0.01 -2.26
N TYR A 118 2.72 -0.19 -2.03
CA TYR A 118 3.34 -0.05 -0.70
C TYR A 118 3.63 1.40 -0.28
N LYS A 119 3.77 2.33 -1.24
CA LYS A 119 4.11 3.73 -0.95
C LYS A 119 2.92 4.66 -1.09
N SER A 120 2.19 4.79 0.02
CA SER A 120 1.44 6.01 0.39
C SER A 120 1.93 6.50 1.76
N LYS A 121 3.26 6.66 1.93
CA LYS A 121 3.83 7.30 3.13
C LYS A 121 3.71 8.82 2.98
N LEU A 122 2.58 9.36 3.44
CA LEU A 122 2.45 10.73 3.97
C LEU A 122 2.94 11.90 3.06
N GLY A 123 2.84 11.76 1.74
CA GLY A 123 3.17 12.82 0.79
C GLY A 123 2.65 12.46 -0.60
N SER A 124 1.99 13.43 -1.26
CA SER A 124 1.16 13.32 -2.47
C SER A 124 1.84 12.75 -3.74
N ASN A 125 3.06 12.23 -3.69
CA ASN A 125 3.70 11.70 -4.89
C ASN A 125 3.44 10.20 -4.95
N ARG A 126 2.47 9.82 -5.78
CA ARG A 126 2.31 8.44 -6.22
C ARG A 126 3.61 8.03 -6.91
N ILE A 127 4.25 6.99 -6.40
CA ILE A 127 5.50 6.48 -6.96
C ILE A 127 5.13 5.42 -7.98
N GLU A 128 5.65 5.55 -9.20
CA GLU A 128 5.47 4.54 -10.24
C GLU A 128 6.29 3.29 -9.92
N PHE A 129 5.84 2.14 -10.42
CA PHE A 129 6.66 0.93 -10.47
C PHE A 129 7.99 1.23 -11.14
N TYR A 130 9.05 0.50 -10.75
CA TYR A 130 10.32 0.60 -11.45
C TYR A 130 10.13 0.15 -12.89
N TYR A 131 10.54 0.99 -13.84
CA TYR A 131 10.51 0.70 -15.25
C TYR A 131 11.76 1.26 -15.94
N GLU A 132 12.41 0.42 -16.72
CA GLU A 132 13.59 0.82 -17.49
C GLU A 132 13.66 -0.01 -18.78
N ILE A 133 13.92 0.65 -19.91
CA ILE A 133 14.15 -0.03 -21.19
C ILE A 133 15.61 -0.49 -21.27
N ASN A 134 15.83 -1.68 -21.83
CA ASN A 134 17.13 -2.21 -22.20
C ASN A 134 17.14 -2.57 -23.71
N GLU A 135 18.31 -2.84 -24.28
CA GLU A 135 18.51 -3.29 -25.66
C GLU A 135 17.60 -4.47 -26.05
N ASP A 136 17.42 -5.42 -25.13
CA ASP A 136 16.67 -6.66 -25.38
C ASP A 136 15.21 -6.63 -24.89
N GLY A 137 14.73 -5.51 -24.34
CA GLY A 137 13.45 -5.49 -23.65
C GLY A 137 13.28 -4.39 -22.60
N PHE A 138 12.72 -4.76 -21.45
CA PHE A 138 12.56 -3.84 -20.32
C PHE A 138 12.59 -4.58 -18.97
N TYR A 139 12.92 -3.82 -17.93
CA TYR A 139 12.80 -4.20 -16.53
C TYR A 139 11.52 -3.61 -15.96
N LEU A 140 10.81 -4.40 -15.16
CA LEU A 140 9.62 -3.96 -14.45
C LEU A 140 9.53 -4.68 -13.10
N PHE A 141 9.46 -3.93 -12.01
CA PHE A 141 9.26 -4.48 -10.67
C PHE A 141 8.74 -3.43 -9.68
N SER A 142 8.23 -3.90 -8.54
CA SER A 142 7.90 -3.06 -7.39
C SER A 142 9.07 -3.06 -6.42
N ARG A 143 9.33 -1.89 -5.82
CA ARG A 143 10.36 -1.72 -4.78
C ARG A 143 9.99 -2.31 -3.41
N GLY A 144 8.89 -3.06 -3.35
CA GLY A 144 8.39 -3.64 -2.11
C GLY A 144 8.02 -2.61 -1.03
N PHE A 145 7.96 -3.10 0.19
CA PHE A 145 7.66 -2.36 1.41
C PHE A 145 8.84 -1.47 1.87
N ASP A 146 10.08 -1.91 1.69
CA ASP A 146 11.27 -1.13 2.02
C ASP A 146 11.43 0.07 1.07
N GLY A 147 10.94 -0.06 -0.16
CA GLY A 147 10.91 0.99 -1.14
C GLY A 147 12.27 1.30 -1.76
N ILE A 148 13.20 0.35 -1.68
CA ILE A 148 14.57 0.42 -2.19
C ILE A 148 14.67 -0.57 -3.35
N GLU A 149 15.28 -0.14 -4.45
CA GLU A 149 15.49 -1.00 -5.62
C GLU A 149 16.61 -2.01 -5.38
N TYR A 150 16.52 -3.17 -6.01
CA TYR A 150 17.52 -4.23 -5.94
C TYR A 150 17.69 -4.77 -4.53
N THR A 151 16.56 -5.17 -3.93
CA THR A 151 16.50 -5.82 -2.63
C THR A 151 15.74 -7.15 -2.72
N LEU A 152 15.77 -7.94 -1.64
CA LEU A 152 14.95 -9.15 -1.52
C LEU A 152 13.46 -8.85 -1.35
N ASP A 153 13.09 -7.59 -1.10
CA ASP A 153 11.73 -7.13 -0.91
C ASP A 153 11.06 -6.75 -2.25
N ASP A 154 11.85 -6.64 -3.33
CA ASP A 154 11.35 -6.37 -4.67
C ASP A 154 10.35 -7.43 -5.12
N VAL A 155 9.20 -6.99 -5.63
CA VAL A 155 8.16 -7.88 -6.18
C VAL A 155 8.27 -7.87 -7.70
N LEU A 156 8.38 -9.07 -8.28
CA LEU A 156 8.57 -9.29 -9.71
C LEU A 156 7.29 -9.79 -10.39
N PRO A 157 7.04 -9.42 -11.67
CA PRO A 157 6.09 -10.14 -12.52
C PRO A 157 6.35 -11.67 -12.50
N SER A 158 5.28 -12.46 -12.59
CA SER A 158 5.34 -13.93 -12.59
C SER A 158 5.55 -14.52 -13.99
N TYR A 159 5.99 -13.73 -14.95
CA TYR A 159 6.28 -14.19 -16.31
C TYR A 159 7.60 -14.95 -16.40
N ASP A 160 7.62 -15.99 -17.23
CA ASP A 160 8.88 -16.60 -17.65
C ASP A 160 9.58 -15.70 -18.67
N THR A 161 10.79 -15.26 -18.32
CA THR A 161 11.63 -14.42 -19.17
C THR A 161 12.26 -15.16 -20.35
N SER A 162 12.04 -16.47 -20.46
CA SER A 162 12.43 -17.28 -21.62
C SER A 162 11.50 -17.12 -22.83
N ASN A 163 10.32 -16.52 -22.64
CA ASN A 163 9.29 -16.35 -23.67
C ASN A 163 9.56 -15.18 -24.63
N SER A 164 8.79 -15.13 -25.72
CA SER A 164 8.83 -14.11 -26.80
C SER A 164 8.40 -12.69 -26.41
N ILE A 165 8.22 -12.40 -25.12
CA ILE A 165 7.97 -11.05 -24.60
C ILE A 165 9.29 -10.36 -24.24
N GLY A 166 9.30 -9.05 -24.09
CA GLY A 166 10.46 -8.23 -23.73
C GLY A 166 10.70 -8.04 -22.24
N TYR A 167 9.84 -8.53 -21.35
CA TYR A 167 10.14 -8.47 -19.91
C TYR A 167 11.42 -9.27 -19.57
N ARG A 168 12.35 -8.64 -18.83
CA ARG A 168 13.62 -9.23 -18.40
C ARG A 168 13.84 -9.09 -16.89
N LEU A 169 14.63 -10.01 -16.34
CA LEU A 169 15.21 -9.85 -15.01
C LEU A 169 16.52 -9.05 -15.10
N THR A 170 16.69 -8.12 -14.16
CA THR A 170 17.97 -7.43 -13.95
C THR A 170 19.04 -8.42 -13.49
N SER A 171 20.31 -8.06 -13.59
CA SER A 171 21.43 -8.92 -13.17
C SER A 171 21.29 -9.33 -11.70
N TYR A 172 20.93 -8.39 -10.84
CA TYR A 172 20.67 -8.62 -9.42
C TYR A 172 19.59 -9.70 -9.18
N HIS A 173 18.41 -9.53 -9.78
CA HIS A 173 17.30 -10.47 -9.61
C HIS A 173 17.62 -11.86 -10.17
N ARG A 174 18.40 -11.92 -11.26
CA ARG A 174 18.85 -13.19 -11.85
C ARG A 174 19.79 -13.95 -10.92
N GLU A 175 20.74 -13.26 -10.29
CA GLU A 175 21.69 -13.85 -9.33
C GLU A 175 20.96 -14.42 -8.11
N ILE A 176 19.99 -13.70 -7.56
CA ILE A 176 19.17 -14.18 -6.43
C ILE A 176 18.38 -15.43 -6.82
N LYS A 177 17.69 -15.40 -7.96
CA LYS A 177 16.91 -16.54 -8.44
C LYS A 177 17.79 -17.78 -8.63
N LYS A 178 19.00 -17.61 -9.17
CA LYS A 178 19.98 -18.69 -9.33
C LYS A 178 20.44 -19.25 -7.98
N LYS A 179 20.84 -18.38 -7.05
CA LYS A 179 21.30 -18.79 -5.71
C LYS A 179 20.23 -19.57 -4.95
N HIS A 180 18.96 -19.15 -5.09
CA HIS A 180 17.84 -19.87 -4.50
C HIS A 180 17.64 -21.25 -5.14
N SER A 181 17.67 -21.35 -6.48
CA SER A 181 17.60 -22.63 -7.20
C SER A 181 18.72 -23.60 -6.81
N ASP A 182 19.96 -23.10 -6.69
CA ASP A 182 21.13 -23.89 -6.32
C ASP A 182 21.10 -24.36 -4.86
N SER A 183 20.33 -23.69 -3.99
CA SER A 183 20.14 -24.10 -2.60
C SER A 183 19.11 -25.21 -2.43
N ILE A 184 18.09 -25.23 -3.30
CA ILE A 184 17.05 -26.26 -3.32
C ILE A 184 17.58 -27.58 -3.90
N SER A 185 18.48 -27.53 -4.88
CA SER A 185 19.04 -28.72 -5.52
C SER A 185 20.11 -29.47 -4.70
N ARG A 186 20.54 -28.90 -3.57
CA ARG A 186 21.51 -29.52 -2.64
C ARG A 186 20.87 -30.19 -1.42
N HIS A 187 19.54 -30.14 -1.32
CA HIS A 187 18.74 -30.82 -0.31
C HIS A 187 17.92 -31.94 -0.94
#